data_AF-A0A9Q4L7U9-F1
#
_entry.id   AF-A0A9Q4L7U9-F1
#
_cell.length_a   1.000
_cell.length_b   1.000
_cell.length_c   1.000
_cell.angle_alpha   90.00
_cell.angle_beta   90.00
_cell.angle_gamma   90.00
#
_symmetry.space_group_name_H-M   'P 1'
#
loop_
_entity.id
_entity.type
_entity.pdbx_description
1 polymer ?
#
loop_
_entity_poly.entity_id
_entity_poly.type
_entity_poly.pdbx_seq_one_letter_code
_entity_poly.pdbx_strand_id
1 'polypeptide(L)'
;MTHLTIPTDADTNRTEALVREHLEIGDFVEVRSEERTEDHLTDATGEVTGFEAGYLELDEQPPGEGSVRYDEIHTVDRIEDE
;
A
#
# COMPACT_ATOMS: atom_id res chain seq x y z
N MET A 1 6.49 -14.29 1.96
CA MET A 1 6.98 -12.96 1.54
C MET A 1 6.74 -12.73 0.05
N THR A 2 5.86 -11.80 -0.33
CA THR A 2 5.67 -11.36 -1.73
C THR A 2 6.16 -9.92 -1.85
N HIS A 3 6.86 -9.58 -2.93
CA HIS A 3 7.36 -8.22 -3.16
C HIS A 3 6.81 -7.70 -4.48
N LEU A 4 6.11 -6.57 -4.42
CA LEU A 4 5.54 -5.87 -5.55
C LEU A 4 6.19 -4.49 -5.67
N THR A 5 6.89 -4.26 -6.77
CA THR A 5 7.40 -2.93 -7.11
C THR A 5 6.42 -2.27 -8.08
N ILE A 6 5.90 -1.10 -7.71
CA ILE A 6 5.02 -0.32 -8.56
C ILE A 6 5.89 0.50 -9.54
N PRO A 7 5.61 0.46 -10.85
CA PRO A 7 6.33 1.30 -11.80
C PRO A 7 6.05 2.78 -11.51
N THR A 8 7.07 3.65 -11.52
CA THR A 8 6.90 5.12 -11.36
C THR A 8 6.01 5.77 -12.44
N ASP A 9 5.78 5.08 -13.56
CA ASP A 9 4.88 5.53 -14.64
C ASP A 9 3.46 4.93 -14.51
N ALA A 10 3.19 4.17 -13.45
CA ALA A 10 1.87 3.60 -13.21
C ALA A 10 0.94 4.64 -12.57
N ASP A 11 -0.11 5.02 -13.29
CA ASP A 11 -1.18 5.84 -12.73
C ASP A 11 -1.91 5.09 -11.60
N THR A 12 -2.59 5.84 -10.74
CA THR A 12 -3.42 5.35 -9.62
C THR A 12 -4.25 4.10 -9.96
N ASN A 13 -4.91 4.06 -11.12
CA ASN A 13 -5.75 2.92 -11.53
C ASN A 13 -4.92 1.66 -11.87
N ARG A 14 -3.73 1.84 -12.44
CA ARG A 14 -2.82 0.74 -12.75
C ARG A 14 -2.21 0.17 -11.48
N THR A 15 -1.85 1.04 -10.55
CA THR A 15 -1.35 0.64 -9.23
C THR A 15 -2.41 -0.11 -8.43
N GLU A 16 -3.65 0.38 -8.41
CA GLU A 16 -4.80 -0.31 -7.79
C GLU A 16 -4.96 -1.74 -8.36
N ALA A 17 -4.91 -1.88 -9.68
CA ALA A 17 -5.04 -3.19 -10.33
C ALA A 17 -3.91 -4.15 -9.93
N LEU A 18 -2.66 -3.67 -9.88
CA LEU A 18 -1.50 -4.48 -9.48
C LEU A 18 -1.60 -4.92 -8.02
N VAL A 19 -1.96 -3.99 -7.13
CA VAL A 19 -2.16 -4.23 -5.70
C VAL A 19 -3.27 -5.27 -5.50
N ARG A 20 -4.42 -5.11 -6.16
CA ARG A 20 -5.54 -6.05 -6.05
C ARG A 20 -5.25 -7.43 -6.66
N GLU A 21 -4.35 -7.51 -7.62
CA GLU A 21 -3.92 -8.79 -8.20
C GLU A 21 -2.92 -9.53 -7.29
N HIS A 22 -2.10 -8.80 -6.53
CA HIS A 22 -1.05 -9.38 -5.68
C HIS A 22 -1.43 -9.50 -4.20
N LEU A 23 -2.40 -8.72 -3.73
CA LEU A 23 -2.83 -8.64 -2.33
C LEU A 23 -4.31 -9.02 -2.21
N GLU A 24 -4.66 -9.52 -1.04
CA GLU A 24 -6.03 -9.89 -0.69
C GLU A 24 -6.43 -9.19 0.61
N ILE A 25 -7.74 -9.07 0.87
CA ILE A 25 -8.22 -8.54 2.16
C ILE A 25 -7.84 -9.55 3.26
N GLY A 26 -7.24 -9.05 4.35
CA GLY A 26 -6.65 -9.85 5.44
C GLY A 26 -5.15 -10.12 5.28
N ASP A 27 -4.52 -9.58 4.22
CA ASP A 27 -3.09 -9.72 3.99
C ASP A 27 -2.33 -8.58 4.68
N PHE A 28 -1.22 -8.89 5.37
CA PHE A 28 -0.46 -7.88 6.10
C PHE A 28 0.68 -7.34 5.24
N VAL A 29 0.73 -6.02 5.06
CA VAL A 29 1.59 -5.40 4.06
C VAL A 29 2.38 -4.21 4.61
N GLU A 30 3.57 -4.04 4.09
CA GLU A 30 4.42 -2.86 4.27
C GLU A 30 4.42 -2.05 2.98
N VAL A 31 4.02 -0.79 3.08
CA VAL A 31 3.94 0.15 1.96
C VAL A 31 5.01 1.22 2.12
N ARG A 32 5.76 1.46 1.04
CA ARG A 32 6.77 2.52 0.98
C ARG A 32 6.39 3.55 -0.07
N SER A 33 6.31 4.80 0.36
CA SER A 33 5.95 5.94 -0.48
C SER A 33 7.18 6.76 -0.87
N GLU A 34 7.12 7.48 -1.99
CA GLU A 34 8.22 8.37 -2.41
C GLU A 34 8.18 9.76 -1.74
N GLU A 35 7.04 10.17 -1.17
CA GLU A 35 6.88 11.51 -0.61
C GLU A 35 7.65 11.64 0.71
N ARG A 36 8.86 12.18 0.59
CA ARG A 36 9.75 12.44 1.73
C ARG A 36 9.15 13.48 2.67
N THR A 37 8.56 13.03 3.77
CA THR A 37 8.77 13.72 5.04
C THR A 37 9.93 13.08 5.78
N GLU A 38 10.92 13.92 6.04
CA GLU A 38 12.20 13.63 6.68
C GLU A 38 11.97 12.79 7.96
N ASP A 39 12.69 11.67 8.11
CA ASP A 39 12.55 10.67 9.19
C ASP A 39 11.33 9.72 9.09
N HIS A 40 11.35 8.74 8.18
CA HIS A 40 11.06 7.31 8.44
C HIS A 40 10.94 6.57 7.09
N LEU A 41 11.65 5.45 6.93
CA LEU A 41 11.76 4.67 5.67
C LEU A 41 10.55 3.75 5.39
N THR A 42 9.48 3.90 6.16
CA THR A 42 8.24 3.12 6.04
C THR A 42 7.07 4.07 6.35
N ASP A 43 6.24 4.36 5.35
CA ASP A 43 5.12 5.29 5.48
C ASP A 43 3.88 4.62 6.09
N ALA A 44 3.66 3.33 5.81
CA ALA A 44 2.57 2.58 6.43
C ALA A 44 2.84 1.07 6.48
N THR A 45 2.37 0.43 7.56
CA THR A 45 2.33 -1.03 7.69
C THR A 45 1.01 -1.41 8.35
N GLY A 46 0.30 -2.40 7.81
CA GLY A 46 -0.96 -2.87 8.38
C GLY A 46 -1.62 -3.98 7.57
N GLU A 47 -2.72 -4.50 8.09
CA GLU A 47 -3.57 -5.48 7.39
C GLU A 47 -4.41 -4.78 6.33
N VAL A 48 -4.46 -5.32 5.12
CA VAL A 48 -5.34 -4.83 4.05
C VAL A 48 -6.78 -5.12 4.42
N THR A 49 -7.56 -4.08 4.70
CA THR A 49 -8.97 -4.21 5.06
C THR A 49 -9.90 -3.83 3.90
N GLY A 50 -9.40 -3.05 2.95
CA GLY A 50 -10.18 -2.55 1.83
C GLY A 50 -9.34 -1.99 0.68
N PHE A 51 -9.94 -1.97 -0.51
CA PHE A 51 -9.39 -1.35 -1.71
C PHE A 51 -10.36 -0.25 -2.17
N GLU A 52 -10.14 0.99 -1.72
CA GLU A 52 -10.94 2.15 -2.11
C GLU A 52 -10.40 2.80 -3.40
N ALA A 53 -11.25 3.56 -4.10
CA ALA A 53 -10.84 4.25 -5.31
C ALA A 53 -9.78 5.31 -5.00
N GLY A 54 -8.52 5.00 -5.33
CA GLY A 54 -7.37 5.88 -5.08
C GLY A 54 -6.63 5.65 -3.76
N TYR A 55 -7.14 4.77 -2.88
CA TYR A 55 -6.53 4.49 -1.57
C TYR A 55 -6.56 3.00 -1.22
N LEU A 56 -5.49 2.53 -0.59
CA LEU A 56 -5.42 1.24 0.08
C LEU A 56 -5.76 1.44 1.56
N GLU A 57 -6.81 0.80 2.05
CA GLU A 57 -7.17 0.83 3.48
C GLU A 57 -6.38 -0.22 4.25
N LEU A 58 -5.70 0.23 5.30
CA LEU A 58 -4.94 -0.62 6.22
C LEU A 58 -5.52 -0.50 7.64
N ASP A 59 -5.61 -1.63 8.35
CA ASP A 59 -5.97 -1.72 9.78
C ASP A 59 -7.38 -1.17 10.12
N GLU A 60 -8.34 -1.24 9.20
CA GLU A 60 -9.70 -0.65 9.35
C GLU A 60 -9.68 0.87 9.60
N GLN A 61 -8.57 1.55 9.31
CA GLN A 61 -8.41 2.98 9.55
C GLN A 61 -8.96 3.80 8.39
N PRO A 62 -9.60 4.95 8.69
CA PRO A 62 -10.16 5.82 7.66
C PRO A 62 -9.08 6.48 6.78
N PRO A 63 -9.47 6.95 5.58
CA PRO A 63 -8.58 7.65 4.66
C PRO A 63 -7.91 8.86 5.32
N GLY A 64 -6.58 8.84 5.38
CA GLY A 64 -5.74 9.91 5.93
C GLY A 64 -5.14 9.67 7.32
N GLU A 65 -5.62 8.67 8.07
CA GLU A 65 -5.04 8.27 9.37
C GLU A 65 -4.32 6.92 9.32
N GLY A 66 -4.64 6.06 8.35
CA GLY A 66 -3.90 4.82 8.08
C GLY A 66 -3.96 4.31 6.64
N SER A 67 -4.72 4.95 5.76
CA SER A 67 -4.82 4.56 4.35
C SER A 67 -3.77 5.23 3.48
N VAL A 68 -3.24 4.50 2.49
CA VAL A 68 -2.17 4.98 1.59
C VAL A 68 -2.73 5.25 0.20
N ARG A 69 -2.35 6.37 -0.43
CA ARG A 69 -2.74 6.64 -1.83
C ARG A 69 -1.95 5.81 -2.81
N TYR A 70 -2.62 5.16 -3.75
CA TYR A 70 -1.94 4.37 -4.80
C TYR A 70 -0.95 5.18 -5.64
N ASP A 71 -1.18 6.48 -5.81
CA ASP A 71 -0.25 7.34 -6.57
C ASP A 71 1.07 7.60 -5.84
N GLU A 72 1.07 7.43 -4.51
CA GLU A 72 2.25 7.62 -3.66
C GLU A 72 2.99 6.29 -3.43
N ILE A 73 2.34 5.16 -3.67
CA ILE A 73 2.91 3.82 -3.46
C ILE A 73 3.98 3.53 -4.51
N HIS A 74 5.21 3.37 -4.05
CA HIS A 74 6.31 2.90 -4.89
C HIS A 74 6.55 1.40 -4.73
N THR A 75 6.41 0.89 -3.51
CA THR A 75 6.73 -0.50 -3.18
C THR A 75 5.74 -1.05 -2.17
N VAL A 76 5.34 -2.29 -2.38
CA VAL A 76 4.49 -3.04 -1.46
C VAL A 76 5.13 -4.40 -1.18
N ASP A 77 5.41 -4.67 0.08
CA ASP A 77 5.90 -5.96 0.56
C ASP A 77 4.82 -6.63 1.39
N ARG A 78 4.48 -7.87 1.07
CA ARG A 78 3.68 -8.71 1.95
C ARG A 78 4.57 -9.32 3.02
N ILE A 79 4.22 -9.03 4.26
CA ILE A 79 4.82 -9.65 5.43
C ILE A 79 3.86 -10.70 6.01
N GLU A 80 4.43 -11.80 6.51
CA GLU A 80 3.66 -12.84 7.16
C GLU A 80 3.59 -12.46 8.65
N ASP A 81 2.39 -12.22 9.18
CA ASP A 81 2.18 -12.03 10.62
C ASP A 81 2.44 -13.37 11.33
N GLU A 82 3.39 -13.38 12.28
CA GLU A 82 3.90 -14.60 12.96
C GLU A 82 2.98 -15.14 14.06
#